data_AF-A0A7J6UMZ3-F1
#
_entry.id   AF-A0A7J6UMZ3-F1
#
_cell.length_a   1.000
_cell.length_b   1.000
_cell.length_c   1.000
_cell.angle_alpha   90.00
_cell.angle_beta   90.00
_cell.angle_gamma   90.00
#
_symmetry.space_group_name_H-M   'P 1'
#
loop_
_entity.id
_entity.type
_entity.pdbx_description
1 polymer ?
#
loop_
_entity_poly.entity_id
_entity_poly.type
_entity_poly.pdbx_seq_one_letter_code
_entity_poly.pdbx_strand_id
1 'polypeptide(L)'
;MMNVGGRDCVYAILREKIRDDLWIVSSKSVDLPEYPENGVLPGYVRCDVKFAGYAMSIDPKTKELTVTMYNQVDVKGNIPTWIVNKAQNKQPACLNDMYKLLKN
;
A
#
# COMPACT_ATOMS: atom_id res chain seq x y z
N MET A 1 3.78 -20.88 16.31
CA MET A 1 3.75 -19.50 15.77
C MET A 1 5.00 -19.30 14.95
N MET A 2 4.91 -18.84 13.70
CA MET A 2 6.11 -18.45 12.96
C MET A 2 6.61 -17.11 13.51
N ASN A 3 7.89 -17.06 13.88
CA ASN A 3 8.54 -15.92 14.51
C ASN A 3 8.91 -14.84 13.45
N VAL A 4 7.90 -14.30 12.78
CA VAL A 4 8.05 -13.26 11.74
C VAL A 4 7.75 -11.92 12.41
N GLY A 5 8.77 -11.07 12.55
CA GLY A 5 8.66 -9.78 13.25
C GLY A 5 7.63 -8.83 12.65
N GLY A 6 7.29 -7.76 13.37
CA GLY A 6 6.44 -6.70 12.84
C GLY A 6 7.08 -6.00 11.63
N ARG A 7 6.26 -5.36 10.79
CA ARG A 7 6.72 -4.50 9.69
C ARG A 7 6.24 -3.08 9.93
N ASP A 8 7.13 -2.11 9.75
CA ASP A 8 6.78 -0.69 9.69
C ASP A 8 7.18 -0.10 8.35
N CYS A 9 6.56 1.01 7.97
CA CYS A 9 6.86 1.73 6.75
C CYS A 9 6.83 3.24 7.03
N VAL A 10 7.79 3.98 6.49
CA VAL A 10 7.74 5.44 6.38
C VAL A 10 7.71 5.77 4.90
N TYR A 11 6.70 6.53 4.47
CA TYR A 11 6.47 6.82 3.06
C TYR A 11 5.81 8.18 2.88
N ALA A 12 6.13 8.84 1.79
CA ALA A 12 5.40 10.01 1.32
C ALA A 12 4.17 9.57 0.54
N ILE A 13 3.09 10.36 0.60
CA ILE A 13 1.85 10.11 -0.13
C ILE A 13 1.60 11.28 -1.07
N LEU A 14 1.46 10.97 -2.37
CA LEU A 14 0.97 11.88 -3.39
C LEU A 14 -0.52 11.61 -3.62
N ARG A 15 -1.31 12.68 -3.73
CA ARG A 15 -2.71 12.62 -4.15
C ARG A 15 -2.89 13.61 -5.27
N GLU A 16 -3.19 13.13 -6.47
CA GLU A 16 -3.18 13.98 -7.64
C GLU A 16 -4.24 13.58 -8.65
N LYS A 17 -4.85 14.59 -9.26
CA LYS A 17 -5.70 14.43 -10.45
C LYS A 17 -4.78 14.47 -11.67
N ILE A 18 -4.57 13.32 -12.29
CA ILE A 18 -3.67 13.19 -13.44
C ILE A 18 -4.34 13.67 -14.73
N ARG A 19 -5.64 13.42 -14.86
CA ARG A 19 -6.50 13.89 -15.95
C ARG A 19 -7.96 13.97 -15.46
N ASP A 20 -8.88 14.44 -16.29
CA ASP A 20 -10.27 14.70 -15.90
C ASP A 20 -11.04 13.51 -15.33
N ASP A 21 -10.64 12.32 -15.71
CA ASP A 21 -11.25 11.04 -15.37
C ASP A 21 -10.29 10.12 -14.59
N LEU A 22 -9.12 10.59 -14.14
CA LEU A 22 -8.14 9.78 -13.41
C LEU A 22 -7.52 10.52 -12.24
N TRP A 23 -7.65 9.92 -11.07
CA TRP A 23 -7.00 10.33 -9.83
C TRP A 23 -6.07 9.22 -9.35
N ILE A 24 -4.95 9.62 -8.75
CA ILE A 24 -4.04 8.68 -8.11
C ILE A 24 -3.86 9.06 -6.64
N VAL A 25 -3.79 8.03 -5.80
CA VAL A 25 -3.13 8.09 -4.51
C VAL A 25 -1.93 7.18 -4.63
N SER A 26 -0.73 7.72 -4.52
CA SER A 26 0.51 6.95 -4.65
C SER A 26 1.39 7.14 -3.43
N SER A 27 2.08 6.09 -3.02
CA SER A 27 2.96 6.06 -1.86
C SER A 27 4.30 5.46 -2.24
N LYS A 28 5.37 6.04 -1.70
CA LYS A 28 6.74 5.55 -1.85
C LYS A 28 7.53 5.78 -0.58
N SER A 29 8.37 4.83 -0.21
CA SER A 29 9.24 4.94 0.95
C SER A 29 10.16 6.16 0.85
N VAL A 30 10.31 6.83 1.98
CA VAL A 30 11.22 7.97 2.17
C VAL A 30 11.98 7.80 3.47
N ASP A 31 13.19 8.32 3.51
CA ASP A 31 13.99 8.37 4.73
C ASP A 31 13.80 9.73 5.40
N LEU A 32 13.37 9.70 6.65
CA LEU A 32 13.17 10.88 7.48
C LEU A 32 13.94 10.69 8.79
N PRO A 33 14.88 11.60 9.14
CA PRO A 33 15.68 11.49 10.36
C PRO A 33 14.85 11.41 11.65
N GLU A 34 13.64 11.97 11.64
CA GLU A 34 12.70 11.94 12.79
C GLU A 34 12.07 10.56 12.99
N TYR A 35 12.13 9.68 11.99
CA TYR A 35 11.57 8.34 12.01
C TYR A 35 12.62 7.26 11.68
N PRO A 36 13.72 7.19 12.46
CA PRO A 36 14.77 6.23 12.21
C PRO A 36 14.25 4.80 12.40
N GLU A 37 14.83 3.85 11.68
CA GLU A 37 14.49 2.43 11.80
C GLU A 37 14.68 1.95 13.25
N ASN A 38 13.72 1.18 13.77
CA ASN A 38 13.62 0.76 15.18
C ASN A 38 13.53 1.90 16.22
N GLY A 39 13.47 3.18 15.81
CA GLY A 39 13.36 4.31 16.74
C GLY A 39 11.98 4.46 17.38
N VAL A 40 10.92 4.19 16.61
CA VAL A 40 9.52 4.28 17.08
C VAL A 40 8.97 2.91 17.46
N LEU A 41 9.25 1.88 16.65
CA LEU A 41 8.76 0.53 16.84
C LEU A 41 9.96 -0.44 16.96
N PRO A 42 10.50 -0.65 18.16
CA PRO A 42 11.61 -1.59 18.37
C PRO A 42 11.24 -3.02 17.96
N GLY A 43 12.13 -3.69 17.22
CA GLY A 43 11.94 -5.07 16.78
C GLY A 43 11.08 -5.22 15.51
N TYR A 44 10.68 -4.10 14.89
CA TYR A 44 10.03 -4.09 13.59
C TYR A 44 11.09 -3.94 12.49
N VAL A 45 10.84 -4.58 11.36
CA VAL A 45 11.68 -4.46 10.17
C VAL A 45 11.09 -3.39 9.25
N ARG A 46 11.89 -2.40 8.84
CA ARG A 46 11.46 -1.33 7.94
C ARG A 46 11.30 -1.83 6.52
N CYS A 47 10.06 -1.93 6.06
CA CYS A 47 9.76 -2.21 4.66
C CYS A 47 10.26 -1.10 3.75
N ASP A 48 10.44 -1.45 2.48
CA ASP A 48 10.67 -0.50 1.40
C ASP A 48 9.51 -0.57 0.40
N VAL A 49 8.66 0.44 0.44
CA VAL A 49 7.53 0.64 -0.47
C VAL A 49 8.08 1.26 -1.75
N LYS A 50 8.29 0.42 -2.78
CA LYS A 50 8.74 0.88 -4.09
C LYS A 50 7.66 1.74 -4.77
N PHE A 51 6.43 1.23 -4.76
CA PHE A 51 5.23 1.93 -5.16
C PHE A 51 4.00 1.19 -4.64
N ALA A 52 3.09 1.93 -4.02
CA ALA A 52 1.82 1.40 -3.55
C ALA A 52 0.73 2.44 -3.69
N GLY A 53 -0.51 2.02 -3.90
CA GLY A 53 -1.64 2.93 -3.86
C GLY A 53 -2.79 2.51 -4.77
N TYR A 54 -3.55 3.52 -5.18
CA TYR A 54 -4.79 3.38 -5.92
C TYR A 54 -4.81 4.31 -7.12
N ALA A 55 -5.15 3.77 -8.28
CA ALA A 55 -5.58 4.54 -9.44
C ALA A 55 -7.10 4.45 -9.53
N MET A 56 -7.76 5.60 -9.60
CA MET A 56 -9.22 5.72 -9.58
C MET A 56 -9.64 6.39 -10.88
N SER A 57 -10.32 5.66 -11.75
CA SER A 57 -10.78 6.19 -13.03
C SER A 57 -12.29 6.14 -13.16
N ILE A 58 -12.89 7.23 -13.65
CA ILE A 58 -14.33 7.29 -13.92
C ILE A 58 -14.56 7.08 -15.41
N ASP A 59 -15.37 6.08 -15.77
CA ASP A 59 -15.76 5.89 -17.16
C ASP A 59 -16.62 7.10 -17.60
N PRO A 60 -16.24 7.83 -18.67
CA PRO A 60 -16.96 9.04 -19.07
C PRO A 60 -18.37 8.76 -19.59
N LYS A 61 -18.66 7.54 -20.05
CA LYS A 61 -19.97 7.11 -20.59
C LYS A 61 -20.85 6.51 -19.52
N THR A 62 -20.37 5.51 -18.78
CA THR A 62 -21.17 4.80 -17.76
C THR A 62 -21.18 5.51 -16.43
N LYS A 63 -20.24 6.45 -16.20
CA LYS A 63 -19.99 7.12 -14.92
C LYS A 63 -19.57 6.16 -13.80
N GLU A 64 -19.19 4.94 -14.15
CA GLU A 64 -18.72 3.96 -13.18
C GLU A 64 -17.29 4.29 -12.73
N LEU A 65 -17.05 4.14 -11.43
CA LEU A 65 -15.73 4.26 -10.84
C LEU A 65 -15.03 2.90 -10.87
N THR A 66 -13.89 2.83 -11.58
CA THR A 66 -12.94 1.73 -11.48
C THR A 66 -11.83 2.12 -10.51
N VAL A 67 -11.50 1.23 -9.56
CA VAL A 67 -10.36 1.43 -8.68
C VAL A 67 -9.37 0.28 -8.83
N THR A 68 -8.15 0.62 -9.25
CA THR A 68 -7.04 -0.30 -9.40
C THR A 68 -6.08 -0.12 -8.24
N MET A 69 -5.95 -1.16 -7.40
CA MET A 69 -4.88 -1.25 -6.42
C MET A 69 -3.60 -1.73 -7.09
N TYR A 70 -2.48 -1.08 -6.80
CA TYR A 70 -1.14 -1.57 -7.12
C TYR A 70 -0.30 -1.56 -5.86
N ASN A 71 0.53 -2.59 -5.69
CA ASN A 71 1.38 -2.71 -4.51
C ASN A 71 2.65 -3.48 -4.82
N GLN A 72 3.79 -2.82 -4.70
CA GLN A 72 5.12 -3.41 -4.72
C GLN A 72 5.89 -2.96 -3.49
N VAL A 73 6.06 -3.90 -2.55
CA VAL A 73 6.72 -3.66 -1.26
C VAL A 73 7.76 -4.75 -1.05
N ASP A 74 8.98 -4.34 -0.77
CA ASP A 74 9.99 -5.22 -0.19
C ASP A 74 9.79 -5.22 1.33
N VAL A 75 9.25 -6.32 1.85
CA VAL A 75 8.99 -6.51 3.28
C VAL A 75 10.25 -6.78 4.10
N LYS A 76 11.39 -6.94 3.41
CA LYS A 76 12.74 -7.21 3.93
C LYS A 76 12.83 -8.37 4.93
N GLY A 77 14.05 -8.60 5.39
CA GLY A 77 14.38 -9.66 6.34
C GLY A 77 14.34 -11.06 5.71
N ASN A 78 14.67 -12.04 6.53
CA ASN A 78 14.75 -13.44 6.10
C ASN A 78 13.39 -14.13 6.20
N ILE A 79 12.44 -13.72 5.36
CA ILE A 79 11.11 -14.34 5.29
C ILE A 79 11.06 -15.34 4.12
N PRO A 80 10.61 -16.58 4.34
CA PRO A 80 10.27 -17.49 3.26
C PRO A 80 9.23 -16.89 2.30
N THR A 81 9.48 -16.99 0.99
CA THR A 81 8.62 -16.44 -0.08
C THR A 81 7.16 -16.85 0.04
N TRP A 82 6.88 -18.09 0.46
CA TRP A 82 5.51 -18.59 0.60
C TRP A 82 4.70 -17.82 1.65
N ILE A 83 5.34 -17.28 2.70
CA ILE A 83 4.68 -16.43 3.70
C ILE A 83 4.34 -15.08 3.09
N VAL A 84 5.28 -14.49 2.34
CA VAL A 84 5.08 -13.22 1.64
C VAL A 84 3.93 -13.35 0.65
N ASN A 85 3.92 -14.40 -0.18
CA ASN A 85 2.85 -14.67 -1.14
C ASN A 85 1.49 -14.84 -0.46
N LYS A 86 1.43 -15.57 0.66
CA LYS A 86 0.19 -15.75 1.43
C LYS A 86 -0.35 -14.42 1.96
N ALA A 87 0.52 -13.51 2.40
CA ALA A 87 0.11 -12.18 2.84
C ALA A 87 -0.35 -11.31 1.65
N GLN A 88 0.42 -11.30 0.55
CA GLN A 88 0.12 -10.51 -0.64
C GLN A 88 -1.20 -10.91 -1.29
N ASN A 89 -1.52 -12.21 -1.36
CA ASN A 89 -2.79 -12.69 -1.92
C ASN A 89 -4.03 -12.21 -1.15
N LYS A 90 -3.88 -11.76 0.11
CA LYS A 90 -4.98 -11.21 0.90
C LYS A 90 -5.15 -9.70 0.72
N GLN A 91 -4.13 -8.99 0.25
CA GLN A 91 -4.15 -7.53 0.19
C GLN A 91 -5.25 -6.95 -0.71
N PRO A 92 -5.59 -7.53 -1.88
CA PRO A 92 -6.67 -7.00 -2.71
C PRO A 92 -8.03 -6.96 -1.99
N ALA A 93 -8.23 -7.73 -0.92
CA ALA A 93 -9.46 -7.69 -0.13
C ALA A 93 -9.74 -6.32 0.50
N CYS A 94 -8.73 -5.45 0.66
CA CYS A 94 -8.94 -4.07 1.13
C CYS A 94 -9.84 -3.25 0.19
N LEU A 95 -9.91 -3.60 -1.10
CA LEU A 95 -10.84 -2.97 -2.04
C LEU A 95 -12.31 -3.20 -1.66
N ASN A 96 -12.62 -4.30 -0.97
CA ASN A 96 -13.98 -4.55 -0.47
C ASN A 96 -14.37 -3.55 0.60
N ASP A 97 -13.45 -3.14 1.46
CA ASP A 97 -13.74 -2.18 2.52
C ASP A 97 -13.89 -0.77 1.96
N MET A 98 -13.07 -0.41 0.97
CA MET A 98 -13.26 0.83 0.21
C MET A 98 -14.60 0.84 -0.54
N TYR A 99 -14.99 -0.27 -1.17
CA TYR A 99 -16.29 -0.38 -1.82
C TYR A 99 -17.46 -0.14 -0.85
N LYS A 100 -17.41 -0.72 0.35
CA LYS A 100 -18.42 -0.49 1.40
C LYS A 100 -18.46 0.98 1.82
N LEU A 101 -17.30 1.63 1.96
CA LEU A 101 -17.21 3.04 2.33
C LEU A 101 -17.79 3.98 1.25
N LEU A 102 -17.64 3.65 -0.03
CA LEU A 102 -18.10 4.49 -1.14
C LEU A 102 -19.58 4.27 -1.50
N LYS A 103 -20.16 3.13 -1.10
CA LYS A 103 -21.58 2.83 -1.32
C LYS A 103 -22.52 3.30 -0.22
N ASN A 104 -21.99 3.56 0.98
CA ASN A 104 -22.72 4.15 2.09
C ASN A 104 -22.72 5.68 1.98
#